data_AF-A0A372UI83-F1
#
_entry.id   AF-A0A372UI83-F1
#
_cell.length_a   1.000
_cell.length_b   1.000
_cell.length_c   1.000
_cell.angle_alpha   90.00
_cell.angle_beta   90.00
_cell.angle_gamma   90.00
#
_symmetry.space_group_name_H-M   'P 1'
#
loop_
_entity.id
_entity.type
_entity.pdbx_description
1 polymer ?
#
loop_
_entity_poly.entity_id
_entity_poly.type
_entity_poly.pdbx_seq_one_letter_code
_entity_poly.pdbx_strand_id
1 'polypeptide(L)'
;MNRNEKVELLTYLIESDRIDVVRMQEEMEQKRKLELLSMHPFEIWQGKDGIWKTYLPDEKAGRIFRKRKTEEEIQKVVVEYWQQEIENPTVKEIYDQWIAKKLEWQEISKATKDRYDRQFKLCFQEFGKRRIKSIMEDDIEDFLKCAIKDHELTQKSFSNLRTLVLGIFKYAKKKKYISYSISEIVKDLDISRKAFRKVRRTDEELVFMEDELPKIQGYLETHVDIKNLCLLLLFKTGLRPGEVVALRKESVRGNIISVDSTEICYKDELGKDTYEVRQFPKTEAGIRDVILPEKYLWIIEKIKLLNPYQPYLFMQSGKRLLEHQIRSRLKTVCKNCNIQSKSPNKIRKTYSSILLDSGVQESIVIQMMGHTDIATTKGHYYRNRKNEQEKISVINSVVNL
;
A
#
# COMPACT_ATOMS: atom_id res chain seq x y z
N MET A 1 18.89 10.06 32.24
CA MET A 1 19.34 8.70 32.52
C MET A 1 19.21 7.83 31.28
N ASN A 2 20.35 7.51 30.67
CA ASN A 2 20.41 6.53 29.60
C ASN A 2 20.17 5.11 30.15
N ARG A 3 20.04 4.11 29.27
CA ARG A 3 19.72 2.74 29.68
C ARG A 3 20.80 2.12 30.59
N ASN A 4 22.08 2.45 30.38
CA ASN A 4 23.18 1.90 31.17
C ASN A 4 23.20 2.49 32.58
N GLU A 5 23.00 3.80 32.71
CA GLU A 5 22.87 4.46 34.02
C GLU A 5 21.69 3.93 34.84
N LYS A 6 20.58 3.56 34.18
CA LYS A 6 19.44 2.90 34.85
C LYS A 6 19.77 1.51 35.36
N VAL A 7 20.55 0.76 34.59
CA VAL A 7 20.96 -0.60 34.97
C VAL A 7 21.93 -0.55 36.14
N GLU A 8 22.94 0.32 36.12
CA GLU A 8 23.89 0.49 37.23
C GLU A 8 23.20 0.90 38.54
N LEU A 9 22.23 1.83 38.46
CA LEU A 9 21.47 2.27 39.63
C LEU A 9 20.60 1.13 40.21
N LEU A 10 19.97 0.33 39.34
CA LEU A 10 19.17 -0.83 39.75
C LEU A 10 20.05 -1.93 40.37
N THR A 11 21.22 -2.20 39.79
CA THR A 11 22.19 -3.15 40.35
C THR A 11 22.64 -2.72 41.74
N TYR A 12 23.00 -1.45 41.92
CA TYR A 12 23.36 -0.91 43.23
C TYR A 12 22.22 -1.03 44.26
N LEU A 13 20.97 -0.79 43.86
CA LEU A 13 19.81 -0.90 44.75
C LEU A 13 19.50 -2.35 45.16
N ILE A 14 19.76 -3.32 44.27
CA ILE A 14 19.64 -4.75 44.56
C ILE A 14 20.77 -5.21 45.48
N GLU A 15 22.02 -4.81 45.19
CA GLU A 15 23.19 -5.18 46.00
C GLU A 15 23.20 -4.54 47.39
N SER A 16 22.55 -3.38 47.54
CA SER A 16 22.38 -2.70 48.83
C SER A 16 21.16 -3.17 49.63
N ASP A 17 20.48 -4.24 49.18
CA ASP A 17 19.31 -4.85 49.82
C ASP A 17 18.15 -3.85 50.04
N ARG A 18 18.13 -2.78 49.23
CA ARG A 18 17.10 -1.73 49.27
C ARG A 18 15.87 -2.07 48.43
N ILE A 19 15.96 -3.13 47.62
CA ILE A 19 14.88 -3.68 46.81
C ILE A 19 14.79 -5.17 47.10
N ASP A 20 13.65 -5.60 47.65
CA ASP A 20 13.33 -7.03 47.78
C ASP A 20 12.89 -7.57 46.40
N VAL A 21 13.84 -8.18 45.70
CA VAL A 21 13.65 -8.71 44.36
C VAL A 21 12.61 -9.84 44.34
N VAL A 22 12.52 -10.63 45.42
CA VAL A 22 11.57 -11.74 45.54
C VAL A 22 10.14 -11.18 45.62
N ARG A 23 9.91 -10.22 46.51
CA ARG A 23 8.61 -9.56 46.63
C ARG A 23 8.22 -8.84 45.34
N MET A 24 9.15 -8.16 44.67
CA MET A 24 8.86 -7.51 43.39
C MET A 24 8.50 -8.52 42.29
N GLN A 25 9.15 -9.69 42.28
CA GLN A 25 8.81 -10.76 41.36
C GLN A 25 7.40 -11.32 41.64
N GLU A 26 7.04 -11.53 42.90
CA GLU A 26 5.69 -11.97 43.32
C GLU A 26 4.62 -10.93 42.91
N GLU A 27 4.87 -9.64 43.13
CA GLU A 27 3.96 -8.55 42.71
C GLU A 27 3.80 -8.51 41.18
N MET A 28 4.87 -8.74 40.42
CA MET A 28 4.83 -8.83 38.96
C MET A 28 4.04 -10.06 38.47
N GLU A 29 4.26 -11.23 39.08
CA GLU A 29 3.53 -12.46 38.76
C GLU A 29 2.05 -12.33 39.09
N GLN A 30 1.71 -11.72 40.22
CA GLN A 30 0.34 -11.46 40.64
C GLN A 30 -0.36 -10.45 39.71
N LYS A 31 0.33 -9.38 39.30
CA LYS A 31 -0.19 -8.45 38.29
C LYS A 31 -0.46 -9.14 36.96
N ARG A 32 0.48 -9.96 36.48
CA ARG A 32 0.32 -10.74 35.24
C ARG A 32 -0.83 -11.74 35.34
N LYS A 33 -1.01 -12.38 36.49
CA LYS A 33 -2.16 -13.26 36.77
C LYS A 33 -3.48 -12.49 36.66
N LEU A 34 -3.57 -11.31 37.26
CA LEU A 34 -4.78 -10.46 37.20
C LEU A 34 -5.07 -9.98 35.77
N GLU A 35 -4.03 -9.60 35.01
CA GLU A 35 -4.18 -9.22 33.60
C GLU A 35 -4.78 -10.39 32.79
N LEU A 36 -4.26 -11.61 32.95
CA LEU A 36 -4.76 -12.80 32.26
C LEU A 36 -6.18 -13.19 32.69
N LEU A 37 -6.52 -13.03 33.97
CA LEU A 37 -7.89 -13.26 34.45
C LEU A 37 -8.86 -12.20 33.91
N SER A 38 -8.43 -10.95 33.73
CA SER A 38 -9.30 -9.89 33.18
C SER A 38 -9.58 -10.05 31.67
N MET A 39 -8.74 -10.80 30.95
CA MET A 39 -9.00 -11.20 29.56
C MET A 39 -10.09 -12.28 29.44
N HIS A 40 -10.44 -12.96 30.53
CA HIS A 40 -11.37 -14.08 30.52
C HIS A 40 -12.82 -13.61 30.36
N PRO A 41 -13.54 -13.98 29.29
CA PRO A 41 -14.87 -13.43 28.99
C PRO A 41 -16.00 -14.08 29.80
N PHE A 42 -15.72 -15.14 30.56
CA PHE A 42 -16.72 -15.90 31.30
C PHE A 42 -16.54 -15.75 32.81
N GLU A 43 -17.66 -15.74 33.53
CA GLU A 43 -17.64 -15.71 34.99
C GLU A 43 -16.97 -16.98 35.57
N ILE A 44 -16.30 -16.80 36.70
CA ILE A 44 -15.83 -17.90 37.55
C ILE A 44 -16.77 -17.92 38.76
N TRP A 45 -17.50 -19.01 38.96
CA TRP A 45 -18.51 -19.09 40.02
C TRP A 45 -18.40 -20.40 40.82
N GLN A 46 -18.86 -20.36 42.07
CA GLN A 46 -18.96 -21.54 42.92
C GLN A 46 -20.38 -22.12 42.85
N GLY A 47 -20.48 -23.42 42.58
CA GLY A 47 -21.76 -24.12 42.62
C GLY A 47 -22.20 -24.48 44.05
N LYS A 48 -23.47 -24.86 44.22
CA LYS A 48 -24.03 -25.35 45.49
C LYS A 48 -23.30 -26.59 46.05
N ASP A 49 -22.54 -27.27 45.20
CA ASP A 49 -21.67 -28.41 45.48
C ASP A 49 -20.28 -28.00 46.02
N GLY A 50 -20.02 -26.71 46.25
CA GLY A 50 -18.73 -26.19 46.71
C GLY A 50 -17.64 -26.18 45.64
N ILE A 51 -17.94 -26.66 44.43
CA ILE A 51 -17.01 -26.79 43.30
C ILE A 51 -17.01 -25.50 42.48
N TRP A 52 -15.81 -25.02 42.15
CA TRP A 52 -15.59 -23.85 41.30
C TRP A 52 -15.64 -24.21 39.82
N LYS A 53 -16.31 -23.37 39.02
CA LYS A 53 -16.69 -23.66 37.64
C LYS A 53 -16.43 -22.44 36.75
N THR A 54 -16.04 -22.69 35.50
CA THR A 54 -15.99 -21.68 34.45
C THR A 54 -16.12 -22.32 33.07
N TYR A 55 -16.30 -21.49 32.04
CA TYR A 55 -16.16 -21.88 30.64
C TYR A 55 -14.85 -21.32 30.09
N LEU A 56 -14.15 -22.08 29.26
CA LEU A 56 -13.06 -21.57 28.43
C LEU A 56 -13.58 -21.38 26.99
N PRO A 57 -13.12 -20.37 26.24
CA PRO A 57 -13.40 -20.27 24.81
C PRO A 57 -12.89 -21.51 24.05
N ASP A 58 -13.61 -21.93 23.01
CA ASP A 58 -13.15 -23.01 22.12
C ASP A 58 -13.60 -22.76 20.68
N GLU A 59 -12.70 -22.98 19.72
CA GLU A 59 -12.95 -22.69 18.30
C GLU A 59 -14.01 -23.62 17.66
N LYS A 60 -14.23 -24.83 18.19
CA LYS A 60 -15.15 -25.84 17.61
C LYS A 60 -16.49 -25.91 18.32
N ALA A 61 -16.47 -25.92 19.65
CA ALA A 61 -17.65 -26.05 20.50
C ALA A 61 -18.18 -24.70 21.01
N GLY A 62 -17.49 -23.59 20.70
CA GLY A 62 -17.77 -22.24 21.19
C GLY A 62 -17.31 -22.02 22.64
N ARG A 63 -17.57 -22.99 23.53
CA ARG A 63 -17.11 -22.99 24.91
C ARG A 63 -16.90 -24.40 25.46
N ILE A 64 -15.90 -24.56 26.31
CA ILE A 64 -15.62 -25.81 27.01
C ILE A 64 -15.75 -25.61 28.52
N PHE A 65 -16.50 -26.49 29.17
CA PHE A 65 -16.70 -26.45 30.61
C PHE A 65 -15.46 -26.96 31.37
N ARG A 66 -15.10 -26.26 32.46
CA ARG A 66 -14.04 -26.63 33.40
C ARG A 66 -14.53 -26.49 34.83
N LYS A 67 -14.10 -27.41 35.70
CA LYS A 67 -14.40 -27.41 37.14
C LYS A 67 -13.18 -27.80 37.97
N ARG A 68 -13.03 -27.21 39.15
CA ARG A 68 -11.97 -27.48 40.14
C ARG A 68 -12.49 -27.36 41.57
N LYS A 69 -11.73 -27.86 42.54
CA LYS A 69 -12.17 -27.91 43.93
C LYS A 69 -11.97 -26.57 44.63
N THR A 70 -10.94 -25.81 44.27
CA THR A 70 -10.67 -24.48 44.84
C THR A 70 -10.73 -23.37 43.79
N GLU A 71 -10.84 -22.13 44.26
CA GLU A 71 -10.84 -20.94 43.40
C GLU A 71 -9.48 -20.75 42.72
N GLU A 72 -8.38 -20.99 43.45
CA GLU A 72 -7.03 -20.84 42.92
C GLU A 72 -6.75 -21.84 41.80
N GLU A 73 -7.24 -23.08 41.94
CA GLU A 73 -7.09 -24.11 40.91
C GLU A 73 -7.84 -23.75 39.62
N ILE A 74 -9.06 -23.21 39.72
CA ILE A 74 -9.80 -22.81 38.51
C ILE A 74 -9.17 -21.57 37.87
N GLN A 75 -8.72 -20.60 38.69
CA GLN A 75 -7.99 -19.43 38.20
C GLN A 75 -6.69 -19.85 37.49
N LYS A 76 -5.95 -20.83 38.02
CA LYS A 76 -4.74 -21.36 37.39
C LYS A 76 -5.02 -21.95 36.01
N VAL A 77 -6.11 -22.71 35.86
CA VAL A 77 -6.54 -23.25 34.56
C VAL A 77 -6.85 -22.13 33.55
N VAL A 78 -7.50 -21.05 33.99
CA VAL A 78 -7.79 -19.89 33.14
C VAL A 78 -6.49 -19.17 32.73
N VAL A 79 -5.59 -18.98 33.69
CA VAL A 79 -4.27 -18.35 33.46
C VAL A 79 -3.44 -19.16 32.48
N GLU A 80 -3.34 -20.47 32.66
CA GLU A 80 -2.63 -21.38 31.76
C GLU A 80 -3.22 -21.34 30.34
N TYR A 81 -4.55 -21.32 30.21
CA TYR A 81 -5.23 -21.19 28.93
C TYR A 81 -4.83 -19.89 28.21
N TRP A 82 -4.94 -18.73 28.86
CA TRP A 82 -4.60 -17.44 28.25
C TRP A 82 -3.10 -17.29 28.00
N GLN A 83 -2.24 -17.88 28.83
CA GLN A 83 -0.81 -17.96 28.55
C GLN A 83 -0.55 -18.74 27.26
N GLN A 84 -1.16 -19.91 27.09
CA GLN A 84 -1.03 -20.70 25.86
C GLN A 84 -1.53 -19.95 24.63
N GLU A 85 -2.66 -19.25 24.74
CA GLU A 85 -3.23 -18.43 23.66
C GLU A 85 -2.30 -17.28 23.26
N ILE A 86 -1.74 -16.55 24.23
CA ILE A 86 -0.78 -15.45 23.99
C ILE A 86 0.54 -15.95 23.43
N GLU A 87 0.97 -17.14 23.86
CA GLU A 87 2.19 -17.79 23.37
C GLU A 87 2.00 -18.48 22.01
N ASN A 88 0.77 -18.59 21.52
CA ASN A 88 0.45 -19.21 20.24
C ASN A 88 -0.62 -18.40 19.48
N PRO A 89 -0.34 -17.14 19.12
CA PRO A 89 -1.29 -16.34 18.38
C PRO A 89 -1.50 -16.90 16.97
N THR A 90 -2.63 -16.55 16.37
CA THR A 90 -2.93 -16.81 14.97
C THR A 90 -2.06 -15.97 14.04
N VAL A 91 -1.91 -16.41 12.79
CA VAL A 91 -1.23 -15.64 11.73
C VAL A 91 -1.84 -14.26 11.56
N LYS A 92 -3.17 -14.14 11.69
CA LYS A 92 -3.89 -12.86 11.64
C LYS A 92 -3.48 -11.94 12.78
N GLU A 93 -3.43 -12.41 14.02
CA GLU A 93 -3.02 -11.58 15.15
C GLU A 93 -1.58 -11.10 15.02
N ILE A 94 -0.69 -11.95 14.51
CA ILE A 94 0.69 -11.56 14.21
C ILE A 94 0.74 -10.49 13.12
N TYR A 95 -0.06 -10.64 12.07
CA TYR A 95 -0.20 -9.64 11.02
C TYR A 95 -0.69 -8.30 11.59
N ASP A 96 -1.76 -8.31 12.40
CA ASP A 96 -2.36 -7.12 13.00
C ASP A 96 -1.35 -6.38 13.91
N GLN A 97 -0.59 -7.12 14.72
CA GLN A 97 0.47 -6.55 15.55
C GLN A 97 1.63 -5.98 14.72
N TRP A 98 2.05 -6.71 13.68
CA TRP A 98 3.16 -6.29 12.82
C TRP A 98 2.80 -5.01 12.05
N ILE A 99 1.61 -4.96 11.46
CA ILE A 99 1.16 -3.82 10.65
C ILE A 99 0.90 -2.58 11.51
N ALA A 100 0.35 -2.75 12.72
CA ALA A 100 0.14 -1.66 13.67
C ALA A 100 1.46 -0.98 14.03
N LYS A 101 2.50 -1.75 14.36
CA LYS A 101 3.83 -1.21 14.69
C LYS A 101 4.50 -0.52 13.51
N LYS A 102 4.39 -1.10 12.31
CA LYS A 102 4.92 -0.47 11.08
C LYS A 102 4.27 0.90 10.82
N LEU A 103 2.97 1.03 11.13
CA LEU A 103 2.25 2.30 10.99
C LEU A 103 2.63 3.29 12.10
N GLU A 104 2.69 2.82 13.35
CA GLU A 104 3.08 3.61 14.53
C GLU A 104 4.47 4.24 14.36
N TRP A 105 5.44 3.45 13.89
CA TRP A 105 6.81 3.91 13.64
C TRP A 105 6.97 4.64 12.30
N GLN A 106 5.87 4.93 11.60
CA GLN A 106 5.87 5.64 10.31
C GLN A 106 6.72 4.97 9.22
N GLU A 107 7.01 3.67 9.36
CA GLU A 107 7.74 2.90 8.34
C GLU A 107 6.89 2.66 7.09
N ILE A 108 5.57 2.74 7.21
CA ILE A 108 4.62 2.65 6.10
C ILE A 108 3.55 3.74 6.18
N SER A 109 2.97 4.06 5.02
CA SER A 109 1.80 4.94 4.93
C SER A 109 0.48 4.18 5.13
N LYS A 110 -0.60 4.89 5.49
CA LYS A 110 -1.97 4.34 5.54
C LYS A 110 -2.39 3.66 4.23
N ALA A 111 -2.10 4.28 3.09
CA ALA A 111 -2.36 3.68 1.77
C ALA A 111 -1.55 2.38 1.52
N THR A 112 -0.37 2.23 2.14
CA THR A 112 0.40 0.99 2.09
C THR A 112 -0.23 -0.09 2.98
N LYS A 113 -0.69 0.30 4.19
CA LYS A 113 -1.49 -0.58 5.04
C LYS A 113 -2.74 -1.09 4.31
N ASP A 114 -3.54 -0.23 3.70
CA ASP A 114 -4.76 -0.65 2.99
C ASP A 114 -4.47 -1.66 1.87
N ARG A 115 -3.33 -1.49 1.18
CA ARG A 115 -2.87 -2.45 0.16
C ARG A 115 -2.53 -3.80 0.80
N TYR A 116 -1.84 -3.78 1.93
CA TYR A 116 -1.50 -4.98 2.69
C TYR A 116 -2.76 -5.66 3.23
N ASP A 117 -3.71 -4.92 3.80
CA ASP A 117 -4.97 -5.46 4.32
C ASP A 117 -5.79 -6.13 3.20
N ARG A 118 -5.84 -5.52 2.01
CA ARG A 118 -6.50 -6.12 0.85
C ARG A 118 -5.84 -7.43 0.41
N GLN A 119 -4.50 -7.45 0.34
CA GLN A 119 -3.76 -8.64 -0.05
C GLN A 119 -3.86 -9.74 1.02
N PHE A 120 -3.87 -9.36 2.30
CA PHE A 120 -4.09 -10.26 3.43
C PHE A 120 -5.49 -10.87 3.35
N LYS A 121 -6.53 -10.05 3.23
CA LYS A 121 -7.93 -10.50 3.09
C LYS A 121 -8.14 -11.42 1.90
N LEU A 122 -7.44 -11.18 0.78
CA LEU A 122 -7.54 -12.02 -0.40
C LEU A 122 -6.96 -13.42 -0.15
N CYS A 123 -5.72 -13.51 0.34
CA CYS A 123 -4.97 -14.77 0.37
C CYS A 123 -4.98 -15.50 1.71
N PHE A 124 -5.09 -14.81 2.84
CA PHE A 124 -4.92 -15.39 4.18
C PHE A 124 -6.26 -15.78 4.84
N GLN A 125 -7.28 -16.17 4.06
CA GLN A 125 -8.63 -16.44 4.60
C GLN A 125 -8.62 -17.54 5.66
N GLU A 126 -8.35 -18.79 5.27
CA GLU A 126 -8.22 -19.90 6.21
C GLU A 126 -6.82 -19.96 6.84
N PHE A 127 -5.78 -19.65 6.06
CA PHE A 127 -4.40 -19.66 6.55
C PHE A 127 -4.17 -18.64 7.68
N GLY A 128 -4.84 -17.49 7.64
CA GLY A 128 -4.77 -16.46 8.68
C GLY A 128 -5.31 -16.90 10.04
N LYS A 129 -6.21 -17.90 10.06
CA LYS A 129 -6.80 -18.45 11.30
C LYS A 129 -5.89 -19.48 11.97
N ARG A 130 -4.91 -20.03 11.24
CA ARG A 130 -3.99 -21.02 11.80
C ARG A 130 -3.14 -20.40 12.91
N ARG A 131 -2.89 -21.20 13.94
CA ARG A 131 -2.01 -20.87 15.06
C ARG A 131 -0.56 -20.96 14.62
N ILE A 132 0.26 -19.97 14.98
CA ILE A 132 1.60 -19.83 14.42
C ILE A 132 2.52 -21.02 14.74
N LYS A 133 2.40 -21.62 15.93
CA LYS A 133 3.24 -22.77 16.34
C LYS A 133 2.89 -24.06 15.60
N SER A 134 1.71 -24.14 14.96
CA SER A 134 1.31 -25.31 14.16
C SER A 134 1.64 -25.18 12.68
N ILE A 135 2.37 -24.13 12.28
CA ILE A 135 2.78 -23.91 10.90
C ILE A 135 4.21 -24.39 10.73
N MET A 136 4.38 -25.38 9.88
CA MET A 136 5.69 -25.90 9.47
C MET A 136 6.17 -25.19 8.19
N GLU A 137 7.40 -25.48 7.77
CA GLU A 137 7.99 -24.85 6.59
C GLU A 137 7.24 -25.20 5.30
N ASP A 138 6.91 -26.48 5.13
CA ASP A 138 6.15 -27.02 3.99
C ASP A 138 4.75 -26.40 3.87
N ASP A 139 4.09 -26.11 5.00
CA ASP A 139 2.78 -25.44 5.02
C ASP A 139 2.82 -24.07 4.35
N ILE A 140 3.95 -23.36 4.47
CA ILE A 140 4.11 -22.02 3.89
C ILE A 140 4.34 -22.12 2.38
N GLU A 141 5.13 -23.11 1.96
CA GLU A 141 5.36 -23.38 0.54
C GLU A 141 4.05 -23.74 -0.16
N ASP A 142 3.29 -24.68 0.41
CA ASP A 142 1.97 -25.06 -0.08
C ASP A 142 1.00 -23.88 -0.09
N PHE A 143 0.98 -23.08 0.97
CA PHE A 143 0.19 -21.86 1.02
C PHE A 143 0.52 -20.89 -0.13
N LEU A 144 1.80 -20.64 -0.41
CA LEU A 144 2.22 -19.74 -1.48
C LEU A 144 1.83 -20.27 -2.85
N LYS A 145 1.98 -21.58 -3.10
CA LYS A 145 1.59 -22.24 -4.37
C LYS A 145 0.08 -22.25 -4.56
N CYS A 146 -0.68 -22.62 -3.54
CA CYS A 146 -2.14 -22.59 -3.55
C CYS A 146 -2.66 -21.16 -3.77
N ALA A 147 -2.11 -20.17 -3.08
CA ALA A 147 -2.50 -18.77 -3.27
C ALA A 147 -2.32 -18.29 -4.72
N ILE A 148 -1.25 -18.73 -5.42
CA ILE A 148 -1.05 -18.41 -6.84
C ILE A 148 -2.15 -19.05 -7.70
N LYS A 149 -2.44 -20.33 -7.47
CA LYS A 149 -3.42 -21.11 -8.23
C LYS A 149 -4.84 -20.61 -7.99
N ASP A 150 -5.26 -20.53 -6.73
CA ASP A 150 -6.65 -20.30 -6.32
C ASP A 150 -7.09 -18.85 -6.57
N HIS A 151 -6.15 -17.90 -6.57
CA HIS A 151 -6.42 -16.48 -6.82
C HIS A 151 -5.84 -15.96 -8.14
N GLU A 152 -5.34 -16.86 -8.99
CA GLU A 152 -4.72 -16.55 -10.29
C GLU A 152 -3.73 -15.37 -10.22
N LEU A 153 -2.79 -15.44 -9.28
CA LEU A 153 -1.93 -14.30 -9.01
C LEU A 153 -1.02 -13.98 -10.19
N THR A 154 -0.89 -12.69 -10.47
CA THR A 154 0.20 -12.19 -11.33
C THR A 154 1.51 -12.17 -10.54
N GLN A 155 2.65 -12.18 -11.22
CA GLN A 155 3.97 -12.08 -10.57
C GLN A 155 4.09 -10.85 -9.65
N LYS A 156 3.47 -9.71 -10.05
CA LYS A 156 3.42 -8.50 -9.22
C LYS A 156 2.56 -8.70 -7.96
N SER A 157 1.41 -9.37 -8.08
CA SER A 157 0.56 -9.66 -6.93
C SER A 157 1.24 -10.64 -5.97
N PHE A 158 1.92 -11.65 -6.51
CA PHE A 158 2.72 -12.59 -5.74
C PHE A 158 3.87 -11.89 -5.01
N SER A 159 4.56 -10.94 -5.65
CA SER A 159 5.58 -10.13 -4.96
C SER A 159 5.01 -9.40 -3.74
N ASN A 160 3.77 -8.88 -3.81
CA ASN A 160 3.12 -8.25 -2.65
C ASN A 160 2.77 -9.29 -1.57
N LEU A 161 2.26 -10.46 -1.96
CA LEU A 161 1.99 -11.57 -1.03
C LEU A 161 3.27 -12.01 -0.31
N ARG A 162 4.37 -12.19 -1.05
CA ARG A 162 5.69 -12.51 -0.51
C ARG A 162 6.17 -11.46 0.50
N THR A 163 5.91 -10.17 0.26
CA THR A 163 6.22 -9.13 1.24
C THR A 163 5.45 -9.32 2.55
N LEU A 164 4.17 -9.70 2.50
CA LEU A 164 3.38 -9.98 3.69
C LEU A 164 3.91 -11.20 4.43
N VAL A 165 4.13 -12.31 3.72
CA VAL A 165 4.66 -13.55 4.33
C VAL A 165 6.00 -13.29 5.00
N LEU A 166 6.94 -12.62 4.32
CA LEU A 166 8.21 -12.24 4.92
C LEU A 166 8.03 -11.35 6.15
N GLY A 167 7.12 -10.37 6.10
CA GLY A 167 6.86 -9.45 7.20
C GLY A 167 6.32 -10.17 8.45
N ILE A 168 5.25 -10.95 8.26
CA ILE A 168 4.54 -11.69 9.32
C ILE A 168 5.49 -12.68 9.99
N PHE A 169 6.15 -13.56 9.22
CA PHE A 169 6.95 -14.63 9.80
C PHE A 169 8.31 -14.14 10.32
N LYS A 170 8.91 -13.07 9.78
CA LYS A 170 10.05 -12.41 10.43
C LYS A 170 9.66 -11.81 11.78
N TYR A 171 8.47 -11.20 11.87
CA TYR A 171 7.96 -10.68 13.12
C TYR A 171 7.67 -11.81 14.13
N ALA A 172 7.09 -12.92 13.68
CA ALA A 172 6.87 -14.12 14.49
C ALA A 172 8.19 -14.68 15.06
N LYS A 173 9.23 -14.81 14.23
CA LYS A 173 10.57 -15.24 14.66
C LYS A 173 11.17 -14.27 15.69
N LYS A 174 11.08 -12.95 15.45
CA LYS A 174 11.55 -11.92 16.40
C LYS A 174 10.85 -12.03 17.76
N LYS A 175 9.59 -12.45 17.76
CA LYS A 175 8.78 -12.72 18.97
C LYS A 175 9.01 -14.11 19.57
N LYS A 176 9.91 -14.91 19.00
CA LYS A 176 10.23 -16.28 19.43
C LYS A 176 9.05 -17.26 19.35
N TYR A 177 8.05 -16.97 18.51
CA TYR A 177 6.93 -17.89 18.27
C TYR A 177 7.32 -19.07 17.36
N ILE A 178 8.32 -18.85 16.50
CA ILE A 178 8.91 -19.86 15.60
C ILE A 178 10.43 -19.77 15.66
N SER A 179 11.10 -20.87 15.32
CA SER A 179 12.57 -20.98 15.28
C SER A 179 13.14 -20.81 13.86
N TYR A 180 12.44 -21.32 12.84
CA TYR A 180 12.91 -21.34 11.45
C TYR A 180 12.95 -19.95 10.79
N SER A 181 13.66 -19.83 9.67
CA SER A 181 13.85 -18.58 8.92
C SER A 181 12.99 -18.54 7.67
N ILE A 182 11.95 -17.70 7.65
CA ILE A 182 11.14 -17.52 6.42
C ILE A 182 11.95 -17.04 5.21
N SER A 183 13.12 -16.41 5.44
CA SER A 183 13.95 -15.93 4.32
C SER A 183 14.61 -17.06 3.56
N GLU A 184 14.92 -18.18 4.23
CA GLU A 184 15.50 -19.39 3.63
C GLU A 184 14.43 -20.11 2.80
N ILE A 185 13.27 -20.38 3.40
CA ILE A 185 12.11 -20.98 2.72
C ILE A 185 11.76 -20.23 1.42
N VAL A 186 11.65 -18.89 1.49
CA VAL A 186 11.30 -18.07 0.33
C VAL A 186 12.42 -17.99 -0.71
N LYS A 187 13.68 -18.23 -0.32
CA LYS A 187 14.83 -18.27 -1.24
C LYS A 187 14.84 -19.59 -2.01
N ASP A 188 14.53 -20.69 -1.34
CA ASP A 188 14.57 -22.04 -1.91
C ASP A 188 13.27 -22.42 -2.62
N LEU A 189 12.22 -21.60 -2.44
CA LEU A 189 10.94 -21.71 -3.12
C LEU A 189 11.08 -21.68 -4.66
N ASP A 190 10.89 -22.84 -5.29
CA ASP A 190 10.83 -22.96 -6.75
C ASP A 190 9.40 -22.78 -7.26
N ILE A 191 9.18 -21.67 -7.98
CA ILE A 191 7.92 -21.39 -8.66
C ILE A 191 8.20 -21.08 -10.12
N SER A 192 7.71 -21.97 -10.99
CA SER A 192 7.73 -21.75 -12.43
C SER A 192 7.01 -20.47 -12.82
N ARG A 193 7.60 -19.69 -13.74
CA ARG A 193 6.94 -18.52 -14.34
C ARG A 193 5.60 -18.86 -15.01
N LYS A 194 5.36 -20.12 -15.37
CA LYS A 194 4.11 -20.60 -15.96
C LYS A 194 2.95 -20.63 -14.95
N ALA A 195 3.23 -20.70 -13.65
CA ALA A 195 2.21 -20.72 -12.61
C ALA A 195 1.44 -19.39 -12.49
N PHE A 196 2.07 -18.28 -12.89
CA PHE A 196 1.45 -16.96 -12.77
C PHE A 196 0.52 -16.62 -13.94
N ARG A 197 -0.60 -15.98 -13.63
CA ARG A 197 -1.48 -15.41 -14.65
C ARG A 197 -0.73 -14.35 -15.46
N LYS A 198 -0.67 -14.55 -16.77
CA LYS A 198 -0.07 -13.60 -17.71
C LYS A 198 -1.07 -12.53 -18.10
N VAL A 199 -0.71 -11.27 -17.87
CA VAL A 199 -1.48 -10.12 -18.36
C VAL A 199 -0.66 -9.48 -19.46
N ARG A 200 -1.01 -9.74 -20.72
CA ARG A 200 -0.48 -9.00 -21.87
C ARG A 200 -1.40 -7.82 -22.14
N ARG A 201 -0.79 -6.67 -22.40
CA ARG A 201 -1.50 -5.48 -22.84
C ARG A 201 -0.84 -4.98 -24.11
N THR A 202 -1.63 -4.62 -25.10
CA THR A 202 -1.12 -4.04 -26.34
C THR A 202 -0.64 -2.61 -26.10
N ASP A 203 0.16 -2.06 -27.01
CA ASP A 203 0.57 -0.66 -26.91
C ASP A 203 -0.65 0.27 -26.98
N GLU A 204 -1.67 -0.10 -27.78
CA GLU A 204 -2.95 0.60 -27.91
C GLU A 204 -3.70 0.72 -26.59
N GLU A 205 -3.56 -0.25 -25.67
CA GLU A 205 -4.15 -0.17 -24.33
C GLU A 205 -3.29 0.64 -23.34
N LEU A 206 -2.02 0.89 -23.67
CA LEU A 206 -1.01 1.46 -22.79
C LEU A 206 -0.71 2.93 -23.06
N VAL A 207 -0.93 3.41 -24.28
CA VAL A 207 -0.68 4.80 -24.70
C VAL A 207 -1.77 5.27 -25.66
N PHE A 208 -1.91 6.59 -25.79
CA PHE A 208 -2.73 7.17 -26.85
C PHE A 208 -1.92 7.16 -28.15
N MET A 209 -2.50 6.60 -29.20
CA MET A 209 -1.87 6.48 -30.52
C MET A 209 -1.76 7.84 -31.21
N GLU A 210 -0.93 7.92 -32.25
CA GLU A 210 -0.70 9.17 -33.01
C GLU A 210 -2.01 9.71 -33.62
N ASP A 211 -2.92 8.85 -34.07
CA ASP A 211 -4.22 9.24 -34.64
C ASP A 211 -5.29 9.57 -33.57
N GLU A 212 -5.12 9.08 -32.34
CA GLU A 212 -6.04 9.33 -31.21
C GLU A 212 -5.77 10.69 -30.55
N LEU A 213 -4.50 11.13 -30.52
CA LEU A 213 -4.07 12.32 -29.81
C LEU A 213 -4.72 13.63 -30.33
N PRO A 214 -4.82 13.87 -31.65
CA PRO A 214 -5.51 15.06 -32.17
C PRO A 214 -7.00 15.05 -31.86
N LYS A 215 -7.67 13.89 -31.94
CA LYS A 215 -9.10 13.73 -31.64
C LYS A 215 -9.41 14.12 -30.20
N ILE A 216 -8.63 13.59 -29.25
CA ILE A 216 -8.85 13.88 -27.83
C ILE A 216 -8.49 15.32 -27.47
N GLN A 217 -7.39 15.86 -28.00
CA GLN A 217 -7.00 17.25 -27.72
C GLN A 217 -8.00 18.24 -28.31
N GLY A 218 -8.45 18.02 -29.56
CA GLY A 218 -9.48 18.84 -30.19
C GLY A 218 -10.80 18.82 -29.41
N TYR A 219 -11.23 17.66 -28.90
CA TYR A 219 -12.41 17.59 -28.03
C TYR A 219 -12.22 18.41 -26.74
N LEU A 220 -11.07 18.28 -26.07
CA LEU A 220 -10.82 18.99 -24.82
C LEU A 220 -10.71 20.51 -25.00
N GLU A 221 -10.14 20.96 -26.13
CA GLU A 221 -9.98 22.38 -26.48
C GLU A 221 -11.31 23.02 -26.92
N THR A 222 -12.23 22.26 -27.50
CA THR A 222 -13.57 22.74 -27.88
C THR A 222 -14.58 22.71 -26.72
N HIS A 223 -14.41 21.81 -25.76
CA HIS A 223 -15.31 21.64 -24.62
C HIS A 223 -14.63 22.09 -23.31
N VAL A 224 -14.23 23.35 -23.24
CA VAL A 224 -13.43 23.86 -22.11
C VAL A 224 -14.25 23.87 -20.81
N ASP A 225 -13.79 23.09 -19.84
CA ASP A 225 -14.15 23.20 -18.42
C ASP A 225 -12.95 22.85 -17.54
N ILE A 226 -13.10 23.03 -16.22
CA ILE A 226 -11.98 22.83 -15.28
C ILE A 226 -11.40 21.40 -15.31
N LYS A 227 -12.21 20.37 -15.58
CA LYS A 227 -11.76 18.97 -15.67
C LYS A 227 -11.06 18.71 -16.99
N ASN A 228 -11.54 19.26 -18.09
CA ASN A 228 -10.92 19.13 -19.41
C ASN A 228 -9.60 19.91 -19.49
N LEU A 229 -9.51 21.09 -18.85
CA LEU A 229 -8.26 21.82 -18.68
C LEU A 229 -7.23 21.02 -17.85
N CYS A 230 -7.68 20.28 -16.83
CA CYS A 230 -6.82 19.37 -16.07
C CYS A 230 -6.25 18.25 -16.96
N LEU A 231 -7.10 17.65 -17.80
CA LEU A 231 -6.67 16.63 -18.77
C LEU A 231 -5.70 17.20 -19.82
N LEU A 232 -5.96 18.40 -20.35
CA LEU A 232 -5.04 19.08 -21.26
C LEU A 232 -3.68 19.29 -20.60
N LEU A 233 -3.66 19.80 -19.36
CA LEU A 233 -2.41 20.00 -18.63
C LEU A 233 -1.65 18.69 -18.47
N LEU A 234 -2.32 17.58 -18.13
CA LEU A 234 -1.71 16.24 -18.08
C LEU A 234 -1.07 15.83 -19.41
N PHE A 235 -1.73 16.09 -20.55
CA PHE A 235 -1.19 15.79 -21.88
C PHE A 235 0.05 16.62 -22.22
N LYS A 236 0.15 17.86 -21.72
CA LYS A 236 1.26 18.78 -22.05
C LYS A 236 2.45 18.70 -21.11
N THR A 237 2.24 18.18 -19.89
CA THR A 237 3.26 18.15 -18.82
C THR A 237 3.63 16.75 -18.38
N GLY A 238 2.82 15.76 -18.72
CA GLY A 238 3.00 14.37 -18.30
C GLY A 238 2.85 14.13 -16.81
N LEU A 239 2.37 15.09 -15.99
CA LEU A 239 2.23 14.96 -14.53
C LEU A 239 1.49 13.69 -14.09
N ARG A 240 1.77 13.20 -12.87
CA ARG A 240 0.97 12.10 -12.31
C ARG A 240 -0.43 12.63 -11.96
N PRO A 241 -1.48 11.82 -12.06
CA PRO A 241 -2.84 12.27 -11.77
C PRO A 241 -3.02 12.86 -10.36
N GLY A 242 -2.40 12.24 -9.35
CA GLY A 242 -2.37 12.78 -7.99
C GLY A 242 -1.55 14.06 -7.84
N GLU A 243 -0.49 14.26 -8.65
CA GLU A 243 0.31 15.51 -8.66
C GLU A 243 -0.53 16.67 -9.23
N VAL A 244 -1.17 16.46 -10.39
CA VAL A 244 -1.90 17.56 -11.07
C VAL A 244 -3.06 18.09 -10.23
N VAL A 245 -3.82 17.20 -9.56
CA VAL A 245 -4.96 17.62 -8.72
C VAL A 245 -4.53 18.23 -7.38
N ALA A 246 -3.26 18.10 -7.00
CA ALA A 246 -2.68 18.70 -5.80
C ALA A 246 -2.01 20.05 -6.07
N LEU A 247 -1.86 20.46 -7.34
CA LEU A 247 -1.19 21.72 -7.70
C LEU A 247 -1.89 22.94 -7.09
N ARG A 248 -1.09 23.74 -6.40
CA ARG A 248 -1.49 25.05 -5.87
C ARG A 248 -1.21 26.15 -6.89
N LYS A 249 -1.90 27.28 -6.75
CA LYS A 249 -1.66 28.43 -7.64
C LYS A 249 -0.25 28.99 -7.54
N GLU A 250 0.28 29.05 -6.32
CA GLU A 250 1.62 29.54 -5.99
C GLU A 250 2.75 28.67 -6.59
N SER A 251 2.44 27.41 -6.93
CA SER A 251 3.36 26.48 -7.56
C SER A 251 3.60 26.75 -9.05
N VAL A 252 2.92 27.73 -9.67
CA VAL A 252 3.04 28.01 -11.11
C VAL A 252 3.60 29.40 -11.37
N ARG A 253 4.77 29.46 -12.00
CA ARG A 253 5.49 30.68 -12.36
C ARG A 253 5.76 30.69 -13.86
N GLY A 254 4.98 31.48 -14.61
CA GLY A 254 5.04 31.48 -16.07
C GLY A 254 4.77 30.08 -16.63
N ASN A 255 5.74 29.54 -17.37
CA ASN A 255 5.70 28.21 -17.96
C ASN A 255 6.27 27.10 -17.06
N ILE A 256 6.71 27.42 -15.84
CA ILE A 256 7.28 26.47 -14.89
C ILE A 256 6.24 26.10 -13.84
N ILE A 257 6.08 24.79 -13.61
CA ILE A 257 5.20 24.20 -12.61
C ILE A 257 6.05 23.42 -11.61
N SER A 258 6.14 23.91 -10.39
CA SER A 258 6.82 23.23 -9.29
C SER A 258 5.91 22.16 -8.68
N VAL A 259 6.40 20.93 -8.62
CA VAL A 259 5.67 19.77 -8.13
C VAL A 259 6.32 19.30 -6.82
N ASP A 260 5.60 19.37 -5.72
CA ASP A 260 6.08 19.03 -4.38
C ASP A 260 5.06 18.20 -3.57
N SER A 261 3.90 17.94 -4.15
CA SER A 261 2.73 17.41 -3.47
C SER A 261 1.95 16.45 -4.36
N THR A 262 1.23 15.53 -3.71
CA THR A 262 0.43 14.52 -4.41
C THR A 262 -0.79 14.13 -3.59
N GLU A 263 -1.90 13.89 -4.27
CA GLU A 263 -3.07 13.26 -3.64
C GLU A 263 -2.76 11.81 -3.26
N ILE A 264 -3.10 11.46 -2.02
CA ILE A 264 -3.13 10.10 -1.53
C ILE A 264 -4.57 9.73 -1.17
N CYS A 265 -4.91 8.46 -1.40
CA CYS A 265 -6.20 7.88 -1.03
C CYS A 265 -5.94 6.73 -0.06
N TYR A 266 -6.65 6.73 1.07
CA TYR A 266 -6.59 5.68 2.07
C TYR A 266 -7.93 5.54 2.81
N LYS A 267 -8.14 4.45 3.53
CA LYS A 267 -9.33 4.22 4.36
C LYS A 267 -9.17 4.83 5.75
N ASP A 268 -10.13 5.64 6.16
CA ASP A 268 -10.20 6.15 7.52
C ASP A 268 -10.61 5.06 8.53
N GLU A 269 -10.72 5.43 9.81
CA GLU A 269 -11.11 4.53 10.90
C GLU A 269 -12.51 3.94 10.72
N LEU A 270 -13.36 4.59 9.92
CA LEU A 270 -14.72 4.14 9.57
C LEU A 270 -14.74 3.34 8.26
N GLY A 271 -13.58 3.07 7.64
CA GLY A 271 -13.44 2.33 6.40
C GLY A 271 -13.79 3.11 5.13
N LYS A 272 -14.03 4.43 5.25
CA LYS A 272 -14.39 5.31 4.14
C LYS A 272 -13.14 5.84 3.43
N ASP A 273 -13.24 5.96 2.11
CA ASP A 273 -12.15 6.49 1.30
C ASP A 273 -11.96 7.98 1.60
N THR A 274 -10.78 8.30 2.12
CA THR A 274 -10.31 9.65 2.44
C THR A 274 -9.22 10.06 1.46
N TYR A 275 -9.28 11.32 1.01
CA TYR A 275 -8.39 11.89 0.02
C TYR A 275 -7.65 13.09 0.62
N GLU A 276 -6.34 12.99 0.72
CA GLU A 276 -5.49 14.01 1.33
C GLU A 276 -4.37 14.42 0.38
N VAL A 277 -3.92 15.67 0.51
CA VAL A 277 -2.72 16.14 -0.17
C VAL A 277 -1.53 15.93 0.76
N ARG A 278 -0.60 15.08 0.35
CA ARG A 278 0.66 14.89 1.05
C ARG A 278 1.70 15.80 0.41
N GLN A 279 2.28 16.69 1.22
CA GLN A 279 3.53 17.38 0.88
C GLN A 279 4.68 16.39 1.07
N PHE A 280 5.68 16.44 0.19
CA PHE A 280 6.79 15.49 0.05
C PHE A 280 6.38 14.16 -0.63
N PRO A 281 6.69 14.01 -1.94
CA PRO A 281 6.40 12.80 -2.69
C PRO A 281 7.22 11.61 -2.16
N LYS A 282 6.85 10.41 -2.62
CA LYS A 282 7.45 9.13 -2.16
C LYS A 282 8.98 9.05 -2.32
N THR A 283 9.56 9.88 -3.19
CA THR A 283 11.00 9.94 -3.50
C THR A 283 11.39 11.40 -3.70
N GLU A 284 12.62 11.79 -3.36
CA GLU A 284 13.13 13.16 -3.60
C GLU A 284 13.03 13.58 -5.07
N ALA A 285 13.28 12.66 -6.01
CA ALA A 285 13.07 12.88 -7.46
C ALA A 285 11.62 13.24 -7.85
N GLY A 286 10.66 13.06 -6.95
CA GLY A 286 9.30 13.51 -7.15
C GLY A 286 9.15 15.02 -7.03
N ILE A 287 10.05 15.69 -6.27
CA ILE A 287 10.13 17.14 -6.14
C ILE A 287 10.88 17.68 -7.35
N ARG A 288 10.19 18.41 -8.21
CA ARG A 288 10.75 18.87 -9.49
C ARG A 288 9.98 20.03 -10.07
N ASP A 289 10.67 20.74 -10.97
CA ASP A 289 10.03 21.66 -11.89
C ASP A 289 9.71 20.95 -13.21
N VAL A 290 8.50 21.19 -13.71
CA VAL A 290 8.01 20.70 -14.99
C VAL A 290 7.72 21.89 -15.89
N ILE A 291 8.19 21.80 -17.13
CA ILE A 291 8.06 22.86 -18.14
C ILE A 291 6.80 22.62 -18.98
N LEU A 292 5.90 23.60 -18.99
CA LEU A 292 4.78 23.68 -19.93
C LEU A 292 5.28 24.38 -21.21
N PRO A 293 5.10 23.82 -22.42
CA PRO A 293 5.46 24.55 -23.63
C PRO A 293 4.68 25.86 -23.74
N GLU A 294 5.35 26.95 -24.14
CA GLU A 294 4.82 28.33 -24.10
C GLU A 294 3.48 28.48 -24.82
N LYS A 295 3.32 27.78 -25.97
CA LYS A 295 2.06 27.76 -26.74
C LYS A 295 0.84 27.25 -25.96
N TYR A 296 1.05 26.63 -24.80
CA TYR A 296 -0.01 26.09 -23.93
C TYR A 296 -0.18 26.87 -22.63
N LEU A 297 0.48 28.02 -22.45
CA LEU A 297 0.31 28.90 -21.28
C LEU A 297 -1.15 29.31 -21.06
N TRP A 298 -1.91 29.48 -22.14
CA TRP A 298 -3.34 29.79 -22.11
C TRP A 298 -4.14 28.81 -21.23
N ILE A 299 -3.71 27.54 -21.09
CA ILE A 299 -4.38 26.55 -20.23
C ILE A 299 -4.35 27.03 -18.78
N ILE A 300 -3.18 27.45 -18.29
CA ILE A 300 -2.99 27.94 -16.93
C ILE A 300 -3.74 29.25 -16.72
N GLU A 301 -3.68 30.16 -17.69
CA GLU A 301 -4.42 31.43 -17.64
C GLU A 301 -5.93 31.18 -17.53
N LYS A 302 -6.48 30.29 -18.37
CA LYS A 302 -7.89 29.92 -18.34
C LYS A 302 -8.28 29.26 -17.02
N ILE A 303 -7.43 28.39 -16.45
CA ILE A 303 -7.65 27.79 -15.13
C ILE A 303 -7.70 28.88 -14.04
N LYS A 304 -6.75 29.82 -14.04
CA LYS A 304 -6.70 30.93 -13.07
C LYS A 304 -7.92 31.84 -13.21
N LEU A 305 -8.44 32.06 -14.43
CA LEU A 305 -9.68 32.80 -14.65
C LEU A 305 -10.92 32.08 -14.12
N LEU A 306 -11.02 30.76 -14.29
CA LEU A 306 -12.15 29.98 -13.78
C LEU A 306 -12.13 29.84 -12.25
N ASN A 307 -10.94 29.84 -11.67
CA ASN A 307 -10.73 29.73 -10.24
C ASN A 307 -9.86 30.91 -9.76
N PRO A 308 -10.38 32.14 -9.63
CA PRO A 308 -9.57 33.33 -9.32
C PRO A 308 -9.08 33.41 -7.87
N TYR A 309 -9.85 32.90 -6.90
CA TYR A 309 -9.56 33.08 -5.45
C TYR A 309 -9.21 31.79 -4.70
N GLN A 310 -9.35 30.64 -5.36
CA GLN A 310 -9.15 29.31 -4.79
C GLN A 310 -7.65 28.98 -4.56
N PRO A 311 -7.28 28.23 -3.51
CA PRO A 311 -5.87 27.88 -3.26
C PRO A 311 -5.28 26.88 -4.27
N TYR A 312 -6.09 25.91 -4.71
CA TYR A 312 -5.69 24.92 -5.72
C TYR A 312 -6.07 25.39 -7.12
N LEU A 313 -5.31 24.98 -8.14
CA LEU A 313 -5.63 25.26 -9.54
C LEU A 313 -6.96 24.61 -9.95
N PHE A 314 -7.16 23.36 -9.52
CA PHE A 314 -8.29 22.55 -9.92
C PHE A 314 -9.31 22.41 -8.80
N MET A 315 -10.25 23.35 -8.75
CA MET A 315 -11.38 23.32 -7.83
C MET A 315 -12.71 23.37 -8.58
N GLN A 316 -13.74 22.75 -8.01
CA GLN A 316 -15.13 22.80 -8.49
C GLN A 316 -16.06 22.81 -7.28
N SER A 317 -17.03 23.74 -7.27
CA SER A 317 -18.03 23.85 -6.19
C SER A 317 -17.40 23.94 -4.78
N GLY A 318 -16.34 24.74 -4.64
CA GLY A 318 -15.63 24.95 -3.37
C GLY A 318 -14.73 23.79 -2.92
N LYS A 319 -14.65 22.68 -3.66
CA LYS A 319 -13.81 21.53 -3.33
C LYS A 319 -12.72 21.31 -4.38
N ARG A 320 -11.57 20.82 -3.94
CA ARG A 320 -10.48 20.38 -4.83
C ARG A 320 -10.97 19.20 -5.67
N LEU A 321 -10.63 19.18 -6.96
CA LEU A 321 -10.85 18.01 -7.79
C LEU A 321 -10.02 16.84 -7.27
N LEU A 322 -10.58 15.65 -7.34
CA LEU A 322 -9.94 14.41 -6.91
C LEU A 322 -9.50 13.58 -8.11
N GLU A 323 -8.46 12.75 -7.96
CA GLU A 323 -7.92 11.92 -9.05
C GLU A 323 -9.03 11.08 -9.71
N HIS A 324 -9.91 10.47 -8.89
CA HIS A 324 -10.97 9.61 -9.40
C HIS A 324 -11.97 10.36 -10.28
N GLN A 325 -12.17 11.67 -10.05
CA GLN A 325 -13.02 12.51 -10.89
C GLN A 325 -12.38 12.78 -12.25
N ILE A 326 -11.06 12.99 -12.31
CA ILE A 326 -10.31 13.13 -13.56
C ILE A 326 -10.30 11.81 -14.33
N ARG A 327 -10.13 10.69 -13.63
CA ARG A 327 -10.24 9.35 -14.23
C ARG A 327 -11.61 9.10 -14.84
N SER A 328 -12.68 9.44 -14.12
CA SER A 328 -14.05 9.32 -14.62
C SER A 328 -14.27 10.23 -15.83
N ARG A 329 -13.79 11.48 -15.77
CA ARG A 329 -13.90 12.40 -16.90
C ARG A 329 -13.17 11.89 -18.14
N LEU A 330 -11.95 11.37 -18.01
CA LEU A 330 -11.21 10.81 -19.14
C LEU A 330 -11.96 9.66 -19.80
N LYS A 331 -12.62 8.79 -19.01
CA LYS A 331 -13.46 7.72 -19.56
C LYS A 331 -14.59 8.28 -20.43
N THR A 332 -15.27 9.33 -19.99
CA THR A 332 -16.31 10.01 -20.79
C THR A 332 -15.74 10.64 -22.06
N VAL A 333 -14.59 11.33 -21.95
CA VAL A 333 -13.93 11.96 -23.10
C VAL A 333 -13.53 10.91 -24.15
N CYS A 334 -12.89 9.81 -23.72
CA CYS A 334 -12.55 8.70 -24.62
C CYS A 334 -13.79 8.15 -25.33
N LYS A 335 -14.90 7.95 -24.60
CA LYS A 335 -16.17 7.49 -25.20
C LYS A 335 -16.68 8.47 -26.27
N ASN A 336 -16.67 9.76 -25.97
CA ASN A 336 -17.15 10.78 -26.91
C ASN A 336 -16.25 10.94 -28.14
N CYS A 337 -14.97 10.59 -28.02
CA CYS A 337 -14.03 10.58 -29.14
C CYS A 337 -13.96 9.24 -29.89
N ASN A 338 -14.78 8.25 -29.50
CA ASN A 338 -14.72 6.87 -30.00
C ASN A 338 -13.32 6.23 -29.85
N ILE A 339 -12.68 6.47 -28.71
CA ILE A 339 -11.35 5.96 -28.36
C ILE A 339 -11.48 4.94 -27.22
N GLN A 340 -10.68 3.88 -27.26
CA GLN A 340 -10.64 2.91 -26.16
C GLN A 340 -10.32 3.62 -24.84
N SER A 341 -11.11 3.33 -23.80
CA SER A 341 -10.94 3.97 -22.49
C SER A 341 -9.60 3.63 -21.85
N LYS A 342 -8.84 4.67 -21.50
CA LYS A 342 -7.52 4.58 -20.88
C LYS A 342 -7.51 5.30 -19.53
N SER A 343 -6.69 4.83 -18.59
CA SER A 343 -6.50 5.53 -17.30
C SER A 343 -5.64 6.79 -17.48
N PRO A 344 -5.75 7.82 -16.63
CA PRO A 344 -4.90 9.02 -16.70
C PRO A 344 -3.39 8.74 -16.69
N ASN A 345 -2.94 7.66 -16.02
CA ASN A 345 -1.53 7.24 -16.07
C ASN A 345 -1.03 6.87 -17.50
N LYS A 346 -1.94 6.57 -18.44
CA LYS A 346 -1.59 6.33 -19.85
C LYS A 346 -1.26 7.61 -20.59
N ILE A 347 -1.83 8.75 -20.16
CA ILE A 347 -1.45 10.07 -20.66
C ILE A 347 0.05 10.30 -20.37
N ARG A 348 0.49 10.05 -19.14
CA ARG A 348 1.91 10.15 -18.76
C ARG A 348 2.82 9.21 -19.56
N LYS A 349 2.39 7.97 -19.83
CA LYS A 349 3.15 7.06 -20.71
C LYS A 349 3.25 7.56 -22.14
N THR A 350 2.15 8.14 -22.64
CA THR A 350 2.10 8.74 -23.98
C THR A 350 3.06 9.92 -24.06
N TYR A 351 3.00 10.82 -23.08
CA TYR A 351 3.92 11.95 -22.95
C TYR A 351 5.38 11.50 -22.95
N SER A 352 5.72 10.50 -22.14
CA SER A 352 7.07 9.93 -22.11
C SER A 352 7.51 9.34 -23.45
N SER A 353 6.60 8.67 -24.16
CA SER A 353 6.91 8.10 -25.48
C SER A 353 7.14 9.21 -26.51
N ILE A 354 6.31 10.26 -26.50
CA ILE A 354 6.48 11.44 -27.35
C ILE A 354 7.86 12.10 -27.14
N LEU A 355 8.26 12.32 -25.88
CA LEU A 355 9.57 12.95 -25.61
C LEU A 355 10.73 12.10 -26.13
N LEU A 356 10.68 10.78 -25.91
CA LEU A 356 11.71 9.86 -26.38
C LEU A 356 11.74 9.74 -27.90
N ASP A 357 10.58 9.63 -28.55
CA ASP A 357 10.45 9.59 -30.01
C ASP A 357 10.96 10.90 -30.66
N SER A 358 10.86 12.02 -29.94
CA SER A 358 11.31 13.34 -30.42
C SER A 358 12.80 13.61 -30.18
N GLY A 359 13.56 12.63 -29.66
CA GLY A 359 14.99 12.78 -29.41
C GLY A 359 15.35 13.72 -28.26
N VAL A 360 14.42 13.98 -27.33
CA VAL A 360 14.71 14.81 -26.14
C VAL A 360 15.74 14.10 -25.27
N GLN A 361 16.76 14.84 -24.82
CA GLN A 361 17.84 14.29 -23.99
C GLN A 361 17.28 13.56 -22.76
N GLU A 362 17.82 12.37 -22.47
CA GLU A 362 17.32 11.49 -21.41
C GLU A 362 17.29 12.15 -20.03
N SER A 363 18.27 13.00 -19.72
CA SER A 363 18.31 13.79 -18.49
C SER A 363 17.08 14.68 -18.33
N ILE A 364 16.66 15.36 -19.39
CA ILE A 364 15.45 16.18 -19.42
C ILE A 364 14.21 15.30 -19.26
N VAL A 365 14.16 14.15 -19.94
CA VAL A 365 13.03 13.22 -19.81
C VAL A 365 12.91 12.71 -18.36
N ILE A 366 14.01 12.31 -17.73
CA ILE A 366 14.04 11.88 -16.33
C ILE A 366 13.54 12.99 -15.41
N GLN A 367 14.04 14.21 -15.59
CA GLN A 367 13.61 15.38 -14.83
C GLN A 367 12.11 15.58 -14.97
N MET A 368 11.58 15.73 -16.19
CA MET A 368 10.15 15.94 -16.43
C MET A 368 9.27 14.80 -15.86
N MET A 369 9.76 13.56 -15.96
CA MET A 369 9.10 12.35 -15.47
C MET A 369 9.34 12.06 -13.99
N GLY A 370 10.12 12.85 -13.25
CA GLY A 370 10.41 12.63 -11.83
C GLY A 370 10.73 11.17 -11.52
N HIS A 371 11.66 10.60 -12.28
CA HIS A 371 12.24 9.27 -12.08
C HIS A 371 13.69 9.43 -11.62
N THR A 372 14.26 8.40 -10.98
CA THR A 372 15.68 8.40 -10.60
C THR A 372 16.58 7.79 -11.69
N ASP A 373 15.99 7.06 -12.63
CA ASP A 373 16.73 6.28 -13.63
C ASP A 373 15.93 6.23 -14.95
N ILE A 374 16.63 6.44 -16.07
CA ILE A 374 16.06 6.35 -17.42
C ILE A 374 15.60 4.94 -17.76
N ALA A 375 16.22 3.89 -17.21
CA ALA A 375 15.82 2.51 -17.49
C ALA A 375 14.38 2.26 -17.04
N THR A 376 13.94 2.90 -15.95
CA THR A 376 12.53 2.89 -15.51
C THR A 376 11.61 3.50 -16.58
N THR A 377 12.01 4.62 -17.16
CA THR A 377 11.26 5.31 -18.22
C THR A 377 11.20 4.46 -19.49
N LYS A 378 12.34 4.00 -20.01
CA LYS A 378 12.40 3.18 -21.23
C LYS A 378 11.69 1.85 -21.07
N GLY A 379 11.89 1.13 -19.97
CA GLY A 379 11.27 -0.18 -19.76
C GLY A 379 9.74 -0.12 -19.54
N HIS A 380 9.28 0.84 -18.74
CA HIS A 380 7.88 0.87 -18.29
C HIS A 380 7.01 1.92 -18.98
N TYR A 381 7.56 3.00 -19.54
CA TYR A 381 6.79 4.12 -20.08
C TYR A 381 6.88 4.26 -21.60
N TYR A 382 8.01 3.93 -22.22
CA TYR A 382 8.15 3.94 -23.68
C TYR A 382 7.28 2.86 -24.33
N ARG A 383 6.43 3.25 -25.28
CA ARG A 383 5.61 2.36 -26.10
C ARG A 383 5.51 2.91 -27.52
N ASN A 384 5.37 2.02 -28.49
CA ASN A 384 5.19 2.45 -29.88
C ASN A 384 3.77 3.00 -30.04
N ARG A 385 3.65 4.22 -30.57
CA ARG A 385 2.37 4.93 -30.76
C ARG A 385 1.87 4.92 -32.20
N LYS A 386 2.59 4.23 -33.09
CA LYS A 386 2.24 4.10 -34.50
C LYS A 386 1.31 2.92 -34.71
N ASN A 387 0.32 3.11 -35.57
CA ASN A 387 -0.51 2.03 -36.07
C ASN A 387 0.29 1.15 -37.05
N GLU A 388 -0.32 0.07 -37.53
CA GLU A 388 0.34 -0.88 -38.42
C GLU A 388 0.79 -0.25 -39.76
N GLN A 389 -0.04 0.60 -40.37
CA GLN A 389 0.28 1.28 -41.63
C GLN A 389 1.46 2.25 -41.48
N GLU A 390 1.49 3.01 -40.38
CA GLU A 390 2.59 3.91 -40.04
C GLU A 390 3.89 3.14 -39.78
N LYS A 391 3.81 1.97 -39.11
CA LYS A 391 4.97 1.09 -38.91
C LYS A 391 5.51 0.58 -40.24
N ILE A 392 4.64 0.10 -41.13
CA ILE A 392 5.03 -0.36 -42.48
C ILE A 392 5.73 0.78 -43.22
N SER A 393 5.17 1.98 -43.21
CA SER A 393 5.76 3.16 -43.85
C SER A 393 7.16 3.49 -43.32
N VAL A 394 7.35 3.46 -41.98
CA VAL A 394 8.66 3.69 -41.35
C VAL A 394 9.67 2.60 -41.71
N ILE A 395 9.26 1.33 -41.76
CA ILE A 395 10.16 0.24 -42.15
C ILE A 395 10.55 0.36 -43.63
N ASN A 396 9.59 0.65 -44.51
CA ASN A 396 9.84 0.83 -45.94
C ASN A 396 10.71 2.05 -46.25
N SER A 397 10.75 3.07 -45.38
CA SER A 397 11.62 4.24 -45.56
C SER A 397 13.07 3.98 -45.17
N VAL A 398 13.36 2.88 -44.49
CA VAL A 398 14.74 2.44 -44.23
C VAL A 398 15.27 1.78 -45.50
N VAL A 399 16.11 2.52 -46.22
CA VAL A 399 16.76 2.04 -47.44
C VAL A 399 17.62 0.80 -47.10
N ASN A 400 17.46 -0.27 -47.88
CA ASN A 400 18.12 -1.58 -47.75
C ASN A 400 17.62 -2.49 -46.61
N LEU A 401 16.33 -2.41 -46.24
CA LEU A 401 15.61 -3.45 -45.49
C LEU A 401 14.76 -4.34 -46.40
#